data_AF-A0A7Y3BF96-F1
#
_entry.id   AF-A0A7Y3BF96-F1
#
_cell.length_a   1.000
_cell.length_b   1.000
_cell.length_c   1.000
_cell.angle_alpha   90.00
_cell.angle_beta   90.00
_cell.angle_gamma   90.00
#
_symmetry.space_group_name_H-M   'P 1'
#
loop_
_entity.id
_entity.type
_entity.pdbx_description
1 polymer ?
#
loop_
_entity_poly.entity_id
_entity_poly.type
_entity_poly.pdbx_seq_one_letter_code
_entity_poly.pdbx_strand_id
1 'polypeptide(L)' 'MTNKAHDRLLIIDFGSQVTQLIARRLRELNVYCEIHPFQKVTEAFLA' A
#
# COMPACT_ATOMS: atom_id res chain seq x y z
N MET A 1 11.92 6.26 23.08
CA MET A 1 11.66 7.07 21.88
C MET A 1 11.49 6.11 20.71
N THR A 2 10.30 5.56 20.49
CA THR A 2 10.04 4.66 19.36
C THR A 2 9.73 5.51 18.13
N ASN A 3 10.75 5.78 17.32
CA ASN A 3 10.59 6.47 16.05
C ASN A 3 9.93 5.50 15.05
N LYS A 4 8.60 5.43 15.10
CA LYS A 4 7.80 4.60 14.20
C LYS A 4 7.68 5.35 12.87
N ALA A 5 8.58 5.05 11.93
CA ALA A 5 8.52 5.53 10.56
C ALA A 5 7.35 4.84 9.82
N HIS A 6 6.12 5.30 10.05
CA HIS A 6 4.90 4.76 9.44
C HIS A 6 4.36 5.65 8.32
N ASP A 7 5.24 6.14 7.44
CA ASP A 7 4.83 7.04 6.35
C ASP A 7 4.48 6.30 5.04
N ARG A 8 4.42 4.96 5.07
CA ARG A 8 4.24 4.13 3.87
C ARG A 8 3.11 3.12 4.06
N LEU A 9 2.15 3.15 3.13
CA LEU A 9 1.04 2.21 3.05
C LEU A 9 1.27 1.18 1.94
N LEU A 10 0.80 -0.05 2.16
CA LEU A 10 0.77 -1.12 1.16
C LEU A 10 -0.69 -1.45 0.81
N ILE A 11 -1.04 -1.36 -0.48
CA ILE A 11 -2.32 -1.81 -1.04
C ILE A 11 -2.10 -3.17 -1.69
N ILE A 12 -2.83 -4.18 -1.24
CA ILE A 12 -2.85 -5.51 -1.84
C ILE A 12 -4.01 -5.59 -2.82
N ASP A 13 -3.72 -5.76 -4.11
CA ASP A 13 -4.70 -5.74 -5.19
C ASP A 13 -5.17 -7.16 -5.55
N PHE A 14 -6.46 -7.41 -5.37
CA PHE A 14 -7.14 -8.66 -5.76
C PHE A 14 -7.86 -8.55 -7.13
N GLY A 15 -7.56 -7.50 -7.91
CA GLY A 15 -8.18 -7.27 -9.22
C GLY A 15 -9.40 -6.34 -9.15
N SER A 16 -9.46 -5.47 -8.15
CA SER A 16 -10.56 -4.52 -8.01
C SER A 16 -10.49 -3.44 -9.09
N GLN A 17 -11.64 -3.10 -9.67
CA GLN A 17 -11.74 -1.99 -10.64
C GLN A 17 -11.39 -0.62 -10.02
N VAL A 18 -11.35 -0.51 -8.68
CA VAL A 18 -11.16 0.75 -7.97
C VAL A 18 -9.83 0.85 -7.21
N THR A 19 -8.93 -0.13 -7.30
CA THR A 19 -7.63 -0.12 -6.59
C THR A 19 -6.85 1.20 -6.82
N GLN A 20 -6.84 1.70 -8.05
CA GLN A 20 -6.16 2.96 -8.39
C GLN A 20 -6.86 4.20 -7.82
N LEU A 21 -8.19 4.16 -7.63
CA LEU A 21 -8.92 5.27 -7.01
C LEU A 21 -8.54 5.40 -5.53
N ILE A 22 -8.37 4.27 -4.82
CA ILE A 22 -7.90 4.26 -3.43
C ILE A 22 -6.50 4.89 -3.34
N ALA A 23 -5.57 4.46 -4.21
CA ALA A 23 -4.22 5.03 -4.26
C ALA A 23 -4.22 6.53 -4.59
N ARG A 24 -5.12 6.99 -5.48
CA ARG A 24 -5.29 8.42 -5.77
C ARG A 24 -5.71 9.20 -4.52
N ARG A 25 -6.69 8.70 -3.76
CA ARG A 25 -7.14 9.34 -2.51
C ARG A 25 -6.03 9.44 -1.46
N LEU A 26 -5.20 8.41 -1.32
CA LEU A 26 -4.06 8.45 -0.40
C LEU A 26 -3.02 9.50 -0.81
N ARG A 27 -2.72 9.59 -2.12
CA ARG A 27 -1.78 10.61 -2.64
C ARG A 27 -2.34 12.04 -2.54
N GLU A 28 -3.65 12.23 -2.70
CA GLU A 28 -4.33 13.52 -2.43
C GLU A 28 -4.14 13.96 -0.97
N LEU A 29 -3.98 13.02 -0.04
CA LEU A 29 -3.69 13.27 1.38
C LEU A 29 -2.17 13.36 1.68
N ASN A 30 -1.32 13.39 0.65
CA ASN A 30 0.14 13.35 0.76
C ASN A 30 0.69 12.09 1.49
N VAL A 31 -0.03 10.97 1.42
CA VAL A 31 0.41 9.69 2.00
C VAL A 31 1.01 8.81 0.91
N TYR A 32 2.24 8.34 1.13
CA TYR A 32 2.90 7.42 0.20
C TYR A 32 2.25 6.03 0.26
N CYS A 33 1.99 5.44 -0.91
CA CYS A 33 1.47 4.09 -1.01
C CYS A 33 2.05 3.31 -2.19
N GLU A 34 2.22 2.00 -1.98
CA GLU A 34 2.57 1.01 -3.00
C GLU A 34 1.37 0.10 -3.30
N ILE A 35 1.26 -0.36 -4.55
CA ILE A 35 0.23 -1.32 -4.97
C ILE A 35 0.93 -2.58 -5.45
N HIS A 36 0.58 -3.72 -4.86
CA HIS A 36 1.11 -5.03 -5.28
C HIS A 36 -0.05 -6.01 -5.50
N PRO A 37 -0.02 -6.83 -6.58
CA PRO A 37 -1.02 -7.87 -6.79
C PRO A 37 -0.91 -8.93 -5.70
N PHE A 38 -2.04 -9.53 -5.29
CA PHE A 38 -2.09 -10.46 -4.16
C PHE A 38 -1.07 -11.60 -4.28
N GLN A 39 -0.84 -12.11 -5.50
CA GLN A 39 0.08 -13.24 -5.75
C GLN A 39 1.55 -12.91 -5.45
N LYS A 40 1.91 -11.62 -5.37
CA LYS A 40 3.29 -11.19 -5.07
C LYS A 40 3.54 -10.94 -3.59
N VAL A 41 2.49 -10.82 -2.78
CA VAL A 41 2.63 -10.50 -1.36
C VAL A 41 2.77 -11.80 -0.56
N THR A 42 4.00 -12.09 -0.13
CA THR A 42 4.35 -13.26 0.68
C THR A 42 4.85 -12.84 2.05
N GLU A 43 4.93 -13.76 3.02
CA GLU A 43 5.54 -13.46 4.32
C GLU A 43 6.99 -12.97 4.18
N ALA A 44 7.77 -13.56 3.26
CA ALA A 44 9.14 -13.13 2.97
C ALA A 44 9.22 -11.72 2.37
N PHE A 45 8.16 -11.26 1.69
CA PHE A 45 8.07 -9.89 1.17
C PHE A 45 7.76 -8.87 2.27
N LEU A 46 7.12 -9.30 3.37
CA LEU A 46 6.72 -8.44 4.50
C LEU A 46 7.75 -8.42 5.64
N ALA A 47 8.75 -9.29 5.60
CA ALA A 47 9.85 -9.40 6.58
C ALA A 47 10.92 -8.33 6.36
#